data_AF-A0A158JFD6-F1
#
_entry.id   AF-A0A158JFD6-F1
#
_cell.length_a   1.000
_cell.length_b   1.000
_cell.length_c   1.000
_cell.angle_alpha   90.00
_cell.angle_beta   90.00
_cell.angle_gamma   90.00
#
_symmetry.space_group_name_H-M   'P 1'
#
loop_
_entity.id
_entity.type
_entity.pdbx_description
1 polymer ?
#
loop_
_entity_poly.entity_id
_entity_poly.type
_entity_poly.pdbx_seq_one_letter_code
_entity_poly.pdbx_strand_id
1 'polypeptide(L)' 'MAQLARYRQHYELPALPIPYEPTPYLLPIGGQHRPMTRGRVHLIIKQMFYNALDHLNSDGEPRERAAERLRQASAH' A
#
# COMPACT_ATOMS: atom_id res chain seq x y z
N MET A 1 4.34 -14.04 4.83
CA MET A 1 3.37 -14.02 5.95
C MET A 1 3.68 -12.97 7.02
N ALA A 2 4.95 -12.65 7.33
CA ALA A 2 5.29 -11.67 8.38
C ALA A 2 4.68 -10.26 8.21
N GLN A 3 4.64 -9.73 6.98
CA GLN A 3 4.06 -8.41 6.71
C GLN A 3 2.55 -8.38 6.95
N LEU A 4 1.83 -9.42 6.53
CA LEU A 4 0.39 -9.55 6.79
C LEU A 4 0.11 -9.66 8.29
N ALA A 5 0.93 -10.39 9.04
CA ALA A 5 0.79 -10.48 10.49
C ALA A 5 0.95 -9.13 11.19
N ARG A 6 2.01 -8.39 10.84
CA ARG A 6 2.24 -7.04 11.37
C ARG A 6 1.10 -6.08 11.01
N TYR A 7 0.62 -6.15 9.77
CA TYR A 7 -0.53 -5.37 9.30
C TYR A 7 -1.77 -5.67 10.13
N ARG A 8 -2.12 -6.94 10.32
CA ARG A 8 -3.30 -7.36 11.09
C ARG A 8 -3.20 -6.96 12.57
N GLN A 9 -2.04 -7.12 13.19
CA GLN A 9 -1.80 -6.69 14.57
C GLN A 9 -1.95 -5.18 14.76
N HIS A 10 -1.59 -4.36 13.76
CA HIS A 10 -1.83 -2.92 13.80
C HIS A 10 -3.32 -2.56 13.86
N TYR A 11 -4.19 -3.42 13.31
CA TYR A 11 -5.65 -3.32 13.41
C TYR A 11 -6.24 -4.16 14.54
N GLU A 12 -5.43 -4.58 15.52
CA GLU A 12 -5.87 -5.39 16.67
C GLU A 12 -6.50 -6.74 16.27
N LEU A 13 -6.16 -7.25 15.08
CA LEU A 13 -6.63 -8.54 14.57
C LEU A 13 -5.63 -9.67 14.90
N PRO A 14 -6.09 -10.94 14.94
CA PRO A 14 -5.21 -12.09 15.03
C PRO A 14 -4.15 -12.08 13.93
N ALA A 15 -2.91 -12.45 14.26
CA ALA A 15 -1.76 -12.38 13.36
C ALA A 15 -1.97 -13.11 12.02
N LEU A 16 -2.74 -14.20 12.03
CA LEU A 16 -3.15 -14.90 10.82
C LEU A 16 -4.68 -14.86 10.69
N PRO A 17 -5.21 -14.84 9.46
CA PRO A 17 -6.63 -15.00 9.22
C PRO A 17 -7.10 -16.36 9.73
N ILE A 18 -8.29 -16.39 10.31
CA ILE A 18 -8.97 -17.65 10.60
C ILE A 18 -9.78 -18.10 9.37
N PRO A 19 -9.99 -19.41 9.17
CA PRO A 19 -10.88 -19.89 8.13
C PRO A 19 -12.26 -19.22 8.22
N TYR A 20 -12.82 -18.82 7.08
CA TYR A 20 -14.13 -18.18 6.97
C TYR A 20 -14.27 -16.81 7.65
N GLU A 21 -13.17 -16.15 7.99
CA GLU A 21 -13.20 -14.77 8.50
C GLU A 21 -13.78 -13.81 7.44
N PRO A 22 -14.78 -12.97 7.78
CA PRO A 22 -15.34 -12.01 6.84
C PRO A 22 -14.46 -10.76 6.64
N THR A 23 -13.46 -10.55 7.49
CA THR A 23 -12.57 -9.40 7.42
C THR A 23 -11.72 -9.47 6.14
N PRO A 24 -11.73 -8.42 5.30
CA PRO A 24 -10.89 -8.39 4.12
C PRO A 24 -9.40 -8.31 4.49
N TYR A 25 -8.54 -8.81 3.60
CA TYR A 25 -7.08 -8.70 3.76
C TYR A 25 -6.56 -7.27 3.75
N LEU A 26 -7.30 -6.36 3.13
CA LEU A 26 -6.98 -4.94 3.05
C LEU A 26 -8.17 -4.13 3.53
N LEU A 27 -7.97 -3.43 4.63
CA LEU A 27 -8.92 -2.50 5.22
C LEU A 27 -8.74 -1.10 4.62
N PRO A 28 -9.82 -0.34 4.41
CA PRO A 28 -9.74 1.06 4.05
C PRO A 28 -9.00 1.88 5.12
N ILE A 29 -8.41 2.98 4.68
CA ILE A 29 -7.87 4.02 5.57
C ILE A 29 -9.01 4.49 6.50
N GLY A 30 -8.77 4.43 7.81
CA GLY A 30 -9.78 4.68 8.84
C GLY A 30 -10.40 3.43 9.48
N GLY A 31 -9.92 2.22 9.13
CA GLY A 31 -10.20 1.00 9.91
C GLY A 31 -11.60 0.40 9.73
N GLN A 32 -12.33 0.76 8.67
CA GLN A 32 -13.64 0.16 8.44
C GLN A 32 -13.53 -1.28 7.96
N HIS A 33 -14.28 -2.21 8.58
CA HIS A 33 -14.31 -3.62 8.18
C HIS A 33 -15.16 -3.85 6.92
N ARG A 34 -14.79 -3.20 5.81
CA ARG A 34 -15.42 -3.38 4.50
C ARG A 34 -14.37 -3.60 3.42
N PRO A 35 -14.66 -4.42 2.40
CA PRO A 35 -13.73 -4.62 1.30
C PRO A 35 -13.47 -3.31 0.57
N MET A 36 -12.22 -3.07 0.18
CA MET A 36 -11.89 -2.01 -0.76
C MET A 36 -12.21 -2.47 -2.18
N THR A 37 -12.80 -1.58 -2.99
CA THR A 37 -12.92 -1.83 -4.42
C THR A 37 -11.54 -1.78 -5.07
N ARG A 38 -11.35 -2.53 -6.16
CA ARG A 38 -10.11 -2.49 -6.96
C ARG A 38 -9.69 -1.06 -7.31
N GLY A 39 -10.65 -0.21 -7.71
CA GLY A 39 -10.38 1.19 -8.05
C GLY A 39 -9.82 2.00 -6.87
N ARG A 40 -10.32 1.78 -5.64
CA ARG A 40 -9.78 2.46 -4.45
C ARG A 40 -8.37 2.01 -4.11
N VAL A 41 -8.09 0.71 -4.23
CA VAL A 41 -6.73 0.17 -4.03
C VAL A 41 -5.77 0.77 -5.07
N HIS A 42 -6.18 0.80 -6.33
CA HIS A 42 -5.38 1.39 -7.41
C HIS A 42 -5.05 2.86 -7.14
N LEU A 43 -6.01 3.67 -6.71
CA LEU A 43 -5.77 5.09 -6.39
C LEU A 43 -4.78 5.27 -5.22
N ILE A 44 -4.88 4.46 -4.17
CA ILE A 44 -3.93 4.51 -3.04
C ILE A 44 -2.52 4.18 -3.52
N ILE A 45 -2.36 3.09 -4.27
CA ILE A 45 -1.06 2.68 -4.80
C ILE A 45 -0.51 3.78 -5.70
N LYS A 46 -1.31 4.29 -6.65
CA LYS A 46 -0.90 5.37 -7.56
C LYS A 46 -0.43 6.61 -6.80
N GLN A 47 -1.14 7.03 -5.75
CA GLN A 47 -0.71 8.15 -4.92
C GLN A 47 0.60 7.88 -4.18
N MET A 48 0.82 6.66 -3.67
CA MET A 48 2.10 6.30 -3.05
C MET A 48 3.28 6.43 -4.02
N PHE A 49 3.11 6.01 -5.27
CA PHE A 49 4.14 6.18 -6.31
C PHE A 49 4.44 7.66 -6.58
N TYR A 50 3.41 8.50 -6.70
CA TYR A 50 3.62 9.94 -6.89
C TYR A 50 4.34 10.58 -5.69
N ASN A 51 3.91 10.28 -4.47
CA ASN A 51 4.57 10.81 -3.26
C ASN A 51 6.05 10.38 -3.17
N ALA A 52 6.36 9.15 -3.58
CA ALA A 52 7.74 8.66 -3.60
C ALA A 52 8.58 9.33 -4.70
N LEU A 53 8.00 9.63 -5.86
CA LEU A 53 8.66 10.42 -6.90
C LEU A 53 8.94 11.85 -6.43
N ASP A 54 7.96 12.50 -5.81
CA ASP A 54 8.08 13.86 -5.28
C ASP A 54 9.18 13.93 -4.21
N HIS A 55 9.25 12.94 -3.33
CA HIS A 55 10.32 12.85 -2.34
C HIS A 55 11.70 12.66 -2.98
N LEU A 56 11.83 11.79 -3.98
CA LEU A 56 13.10 11.57 -4.68
C LEU A 56 13.60 12.82 -5.43
N ASN A 57 12.70 13.63 -5.97
CA ASN A 57 13.06 14.88 -6.63
C ASN A 57 13.46 15.98 -5.63
N SER A 58 12.96 15.90 -4.39
CA SER A 58 13.23 16.90 -3.34
C SER A 58 14.58 16.69 -2.63
N ASP A 59 15.13 15.47 -2.63
CA ASP A 59 16.35 15.09 -1.90
C ASP A 59 17.67 15.53 -2.59
N GLY A 60 17.63 16.15 -3.76
CA GLY A 60 18.78 16.84 -4.39
C GLY A 60 19.94 15.97 -4.93
N GLU A 61 20.01 14.69 -4.59
CA GLU A 61 20.96 13.73 -5.18
C GLU A 61 20.36 13.11 -6.46
N PRO A 62 21.13 12.94 -7.56
CA PRO A 62 20.63 12.40 -8.82
C PRO A 62 20.28 10.90 -8.70
N ARG A 63 19.12 10.61 -8.14
CA ARG A 63 18.47 9.29 -8.15
C ARG A 63 17.59 9.12 -9.39
N GLU A 64 17.96 9.74 -10.51
CA GLU A 64 17.21 9.74 -11.76
C GLU A 64 16.84 8.32 -12.23
N ARG A 65 17.75 7.35 -12.07
CA ARG A 65 17.48 5.94 -12.39
C ARG A 65 16.43 5.31 -11.48
N ALA A 66 16.39 5.69 -10.20
CA ALA A 66 15.38 5.18 -9.26
C ALA A 66 14.02 5.82 -9.52
N ALA A 67 13.99 7.13 -9.78
CA ALA A 67 12.78 7.85 -10.17
C ALA A 67 12.20 7.30 -11.48
N GLU A 68 13.04 7.02 -12.48
CA GLU A 68 12.58 6.48 -13.76
C GLU A 68 11.99 5.06 -13.62
N ARG A 69 12.65 4.17 -12.86
CA ARG A 69 12.09 2.84 -12.54
C ARG A 69 10.75 2.95 -11.83
N LEU A 70 10.62 3.90 -10.92
CA LEU A 70 9.39 4.12 -10.15
C LEU A 70 8.26 4.67 -11.05
N ARG A 71 8.55 5.57 -12.01
CA ARG A 71 7.58 6.03 -13.03
C ARG A 71 7.09 4.89 -13.91
N GLN A 72 8.00 4.07 -14.43
CA GLN A 72 7.66 2.92 -15.28
C GLN A 72 6.77 1.93 -14.52
N ALA A 73 7.11 1.63 -13.26
CA ALA A 73 6.30 0.75 -12.42
C ALA A 73 4.91 1.32 -12.11
N SER A 74 4.74 2.65 -12.05
CA SER A 74 3.43 3.29 -11.82
C SER A 74 2.54 3.35 -13.07
N ALA A 75 3.11 3.17 -14.26
CA ALA A 75 2.40 3.21 -15.54
C ALA A 75 1.68 1.90 -15.89
N HIS A 76 1.95 0.83 -15.13
CA HIS A 76 1.37 -0.52 -15.27
C HIS A 76 0.34 -0.81 -14.17
#